data_AF-A0A1W9SEL0-F1
#
_entry.id   AF-A0A1W9SEL0-F1
#
_cell.length_a   1.000
_cell.length_b   1.000
_cell.length_c   1.000
_cell.angle_alpha   90.00
_cell.angle_beta   90.00
_cell.angle_gamma   90.00
#
_symmetry.space_group_name_H-M   'P 1'
#
loop_
_entity.id
_entity.type
_entity.pdbx_description
1 polymer ?
#
loop_
_entity_poly.entity_id
_entity_poly.type
_entity_poly.pdbx_seq_one_letter_code
_entity_poly.pdbx_strand_id
1 'polypeptide(L)'
;MRHTLELYHGEDLLFCSDGKWLYPLFELEKYLEKPGLEKGDLLVKDKIIGRAAALILVHLGIRNVRAGVLSKPGKDVLLNHGVTYSFEKLVERILCRTEKMLQNEINPEAGYKTINDLIHQNENK
;
A
#
# COMPACT_ATOMS: atom_id res chain seq x y z
N MET A 1 9.85 -5.82 -12.06
CA MET A 1 8.65 -6.33 -11.38
C MET A 1 7.68 -6.83 -12.44
N ARG A 2 7.13 -8.03 -12.25
CA ARG A 2 6.29 -8.72 -13.25
C ARG A 2 4.80 -8.42 -13.03
N HIS A 3 4.40 -8.19 -11.77
CA HIS A 3 3.02 -7.89 -11.37
C HIS A 3 2.86 -6.46 -10.86
N THR A 4 1.64 -5.97 -10.67
CA THR A 4 1.44 -4.62 -10.11
C THR A 4 1.76 -4.52 -8.61
N LEU A 5 1.51 -5.60 -7.87
CA LEU A 5 1.83 -5.74 -6.46
C LEU A 5 2.40 -7.14 -6.21
N GLU A 6 3.48 -7.22 -5.44
CA GLU A 6 4.19 -8.45 -5.10
C GLU A 6 4.55 -8.42 -3.60
N LEU A 7 4.35 -9.53 -2.88
CA LEU A 7 4.78 -9.74 -1.49
C LEU A 7 5.90 -10.77 -1.47
N TYR A 8 7.01 -10.42 -0.83
CA TYR A 8 8.18 -11.26 -0.69
C TYR A 8 8.51 -11.56 0.77
N HIS A 9 9.09 -12.74 0.99
CA HIS A 9 9.85 -13.07 2.18
C HIS A 9 11.25 -13.54 1.73
N GLY A 10 12.27 -12.72 1.95
CA GLY A 10 13.57 -12.93 1.30
C GLY A 10 13.46 -12.89 -0.22
N GLU A 11 13.79 -14.00 -0.89
CA GLU A 11 13.69 -14.15 -2.35
C GLU A 11 12.36 -14.79 -2.80
N ASP A 12 11.60 -15.36 -1.86
CA ASP A 12 10.37 -16.09 -2.17
C ASP A 12 9.21 -15.14 -2.43
N LEU A 13 8.59 -15.26 -3.60
CA LEU A 13 7.35 -14.57 -3.94
C LEU A 13 6.17 -15.31 -3.30
N LEU A 14 5.59 -14.74 -2.25
CA LEU A 14 4.51 -15.35 -1.48
C LEU A 14 3.12 -15.01 -2.05
N PHE A 15 2.96 -13.79 -2.56
CA PHE A 15 1.71 -13.29 -3.12
C PHE A 15 1.98 -12.28 -4.25
N CYS A 16 1.09 -12.24 -5.24
CA CYS A 16 1.11 -11.19 -6.26
C CYS A 16 -0.30 -10.89 -6.75
N SER A 17 -0.50 -9.69 -7.27
CA SER A 17 -1.76 -9.28 -7.91
C SER A 17 -1.52 -8.27 -9.04
N ASP A 18 -2.35 -8.39 -10.08
CA ASP A 18 -2.47 -7.46 -11.21
C ASP A 18 -3.80 -6.70 -11.18
N GLY A 19 -4.46 -6.70 -10.02
CA GLY A 19 -5.68 -5.95 -9.80
C GLY A 19 -5.51 -4.45 -10.04
N LYS A 20 -6.63 -3.75 -10.22
CA LYS A 20 -6.62 -2.31 -10.48
C LYS A 20 -6.80 -1.53 -9.18
N TRP A 21 -6.36 -0.28 -9.20
CA TRP A 21 -6.58 0.66 -8.10
C TRP A 21 -6.06 0.10 -6.76
N LEU A 22 -6.84 0.16 -5.67
CA LEU A 22 -6.40 -0.29 -4.35
C LEU A 22 -6.77 -1.76 -4.06
N TYR A 23 -7.52 -2.44 -4.93
CA TYR A 23 -7.96 -3.83 -4.73
C TYR A 23 -6.82 -4.82 -4.42
N PRO A 24 -5.63 -4.75 -5.08
CA PRO A 24 -4.50 -5.61 -4.74
C PRO A 24 -4.07 -5.56 -3.26
N LEU A 25 -4.24 -4.43 -2.58
CA LEU A 25 -3.88 -4.27 -1.18
C LEU A 25 -4.89 -4.95 -0.24
N PHE A 26 -6.16 -5.02 -0.61
CA PHE A 26 -7.19 -5.74 0.14
C PHE A 26 -7.13 -7.26 -0.12
N GLU A 27 -6.71 -7.66 -1.32
CA GLU A 27 -6.36 -9.06 -1.60
C GLU A 27 -5.14 -9.49 -0.77
N LEU A 28 -4.13 -8.60 -0.68
CA LEU A 28 -2.98 -8.80 0.20
C LEU A 28 -3.39 -8.92 1.67
N GLU A 29 -4.29 -8.06 2.16
CA GLU A 29 -4.82 -8.14 3.52
C GLU A 29 -5.38 -9.54 3.82
N LYS A 30 -6.28 -10.05 2.97
CA LYS A 30 -6.84 -11.41 3.10
C LYS A 30 -5.75 -12.49 3.09
N TYR A 31 -4.69 -12.29 2.31
CA TYR A 31 -3.56 -13.21 2.31
C TYR A 31 -2.79 -13.21 3.64
N LEU A 32 -2.62 -12.04 4.27
CA LEU A 32 -1.90 -11.85 5.53
C LEU A 32 -2.65 -12.37 6.76
N GLU A 33 -3.94 -12.72 6.65
CA GLU A 33 -4.71 -13.37 7.71
C GLU A 33 -4.27 -14.83 7.96
N LYS A 34 -3.47 -15.41 7.05
CA LYS A 34 -2.95 -16.77 7.20
C LYS A 34 -2.01 -16.85 8.42
N PRO A 35 -2.19 -17.84 9.31
CA PRO A 35 -1.33 -18.01 10.48
C PRO A 35 0.11 -18.34 10.07
N GLY A 36 1.08 -17.89 10.88
CA GLY A 36 2.50 -18.23 10.72
C GLY A 36 3.34 -17.28 9.87
N LEU A 37 2.79 -16.14 9.42
CA LEU A 37 3.55 -15.10 8.71
C LEU A 37 4.08 -14.02 9.68
N GLU A 38 5.40 -13.94 9.82
CA GLU A 38 6.05 -12.84 10.52
C GLU A 38 6.13 -11.60 9.62
N LYS A 39 5.27 -10.61 9.88
CA LYS A 39 5.11 -9.43 9.01
C LYS A 39 6.34 -8.51 8.95
N GLY A 40 7.24 -8.59 9.94
CA GLY A 40 8.41 -7.71 10.05
C GLY A 40 9.43 -7.89 8.91
N ASP A 41 9.52 -9.11 8.38
CA ASP A 41 10.50 -9.48 7.34
C ASP A 41 9.90 -9.47 5.93
N LEU A 42 8.62 -9.11 5.82
CA LEU A 42 7.94 -9.04 4.53
C LEU A 42 8.33 -7.76 3.78
N LEU A 43 8.55 -7.92 2.48
CA LEU A 43 8.77 -6.84 1.53
C LEU A 43 7.61 -6.76 0.55
N VAL A 44 6.90 -5.64 0.53
CA VAL A 44 5.93 -5.36 -0.54
C VAL A 44 6.60 -4.56 -1.65
N LYS A 45 6.49 -5.04 -2.88
CA LYS A 45 6.81 -4.26 -4.08
C LYS A 45 5.50 -3.83 -4.73
N ASP A 46 5.37 -2.55 -5.02
CA ASP A 46 4.17 -1.98 -5.65
C ASP A 46 4.60 -1.04 -6.78
N LYS A 47 3.90 -1.12 -7.91
CA LYS A 47 4.16 -0.26 -9.06
C LYS A 47 3.99 1.22 -8.73
N ILE A 48 2.97 1.58 -7.95
CA ILE A 48 2.65 2.99 -7.64
C ILE A 48 2.17 3.12 -6.20
N ILE A 49 2.99 3.71 -5.34
CA ILE A 49 2.62 4.02 -3.95
C ILE A 49 2.27 5.51 -3.82
N GLY A 50 0.97 5.77 -3.65
CA GLY A 50 0.44 7.06 -3.20
C GLY A 50 0.09 7.06 -1.73
N ARG A 51 -0.48 8.17 -1.23
CA ARG A 51 -0.86 8.28 0.20
C ARG A 51 -1.79 7.17 0.66
N ALA A 52 -2.80 6.85 -0.15
CA ALA A 52 -3.78 5.80 0.18
C ALA A 52 -3.11 4.42 0.33
N ALA A 53 -2.27 4.05 -0.64
CA ALA A 53 -1.53 2.80 -0.61
C ALA A 53 -0.58 2.74 0.60
N ALA A 54 0.14 3.83 0.89
CA ALA A 54 1.02 3.91 2.05
C ALA A 54 0.26 3.73 3.37
N LEU A 55 -0.90 4.38 3.54
CA LEU A 55 -1.73 4.23 4.75
C LEU A 55 -2.21 2.79 4.95
N ILE A 56 -2.65 2.12 3.88
CA ILE A 56 -3.04 0.71 3.94
C ILE A 56 -1.85 -0.16 4.32
N LEU A 57 -0.70 0.00 3.65
CA LEU A 57 0.49 -0.82 3.93
C LEU A 57 0.94 -0.69 5.40
N VAL A 58 0.91 0.53 5.94
CA VAL A 58 1.20 0.76 7.36
C VAL A 58 0.15 0.08 8.25
N HIS A 59 -1.14 0.23 7.94
CA HIS A 59 -2.23 -0.40 8.70
C HIS A 59 -2.08 -1.94 8.73
N LEU A 60 -1.68 -2.56 7.61
CA LEU A 60 -1.44 -4.00 7.53
C LEU A 60 -0.21 -4.48 8.33
N GLY A 61 0.61 -3.56 8.82
CA GLY A 61 1.83 -3.83 9.57
C GLY A 61 3.06 -4.10 8.71
N ILE A 62 3.03 -3.72 7.43
CA ILE A 62 4.17 -3.88 6.52
C ILE A 62 5.26 -2.86 6.86
N ARG A 63 6.49 -3.33 7.03
CA ARG A 63 7.64 -2.50 7.43
C ARG A 63 8.67 -2.26 6.33
N ASN A 64 8.60 -3.00 5.24
CA ASN A 64 9.53 -2.83 4.12
C ASN A 64 8.74 -2.72 2.81
N VAL A 65 8.99 -1.65 2.06
CA VAL A 65 8.32 -1.43 0.77
C VAL A 65 9.29 -1.01 -0.33
N ARG A 66 8.98 -1.38 -1.57
CA ARG A 66 9.67 -0.88 -2.75
C ARG A 66 8.65 -0.39 -3.77
N ALA A 67 8.71 0.89 -4.11
CA ALA A 67 7.84 1.48 -5.10
C ALA A 67 8.51 1.54 -6.48
N GLY A 68 7.76 1.30 -7.56
CA GLY A 68 8.16 1.82 -8.88
C GLY A 68 8.09 3.34 -8.87
N VAL A 69 6.90 3.88 -8.63
CA VAL A 69 6.66 5.32 -8.44
C VAL A 69 6.15 5.58 -7.02
N LEU A 70 6.77 6.52 -6.32
CA LEU A 70 6.35 6.99 -5.00
C LEU A 70 5.90 8.45 -5.09
N SER A 71 4.77 8.82 -4.49
CA SER A 71 4.40 10.23 -4.32
C SER A 71 5.01 10.82 -3.04
N LYS A 72 5.25 12.14 -3.00
CA LYS A 72 5.67 12.82 -1.75
C LYS A 72 4.68 12.56 -0.60
N PRO A 73 3.36 12.69 -0.77
CA PRO A 73 2.40 12.31 0.26
C PRO A 73 2.51 10.86 0.74
N GLY A 74 2.77 9.91 -0.17
CA GLY A 74 3.02 8.52 0.19
C GLY A 74 4.30 8.37 1.00
N LYS A 75 5.40 9.00 0.55
CA LYS A 75 6.68 9.03 1.25
C LYS A 75 6.53 9.56 2.68
N ASP A 76 5.78 10.65 2.87
CA ASP A 76 5.60 11.27 4.19
C ASP A 76 4.90 10.31 5.16
N VAL A 77 3.89 9.56 4.70
CA VAL A 77 3.25 8.51 5.51
C VAL A 77 4.25 7.41 5.88
N LEU A 78 4.99 6.87 4.90
CA LEU A 78 5.96 5.80 5.17
C LEU A 78 7.04 6.26 6.17
N LEU A 79 7.55 7.48 6.02
CA LEU A 79 8.55 8.05 6.91
C LEU A 79 8.01 8.25 8.33
N ASN A 80 6.82 8.83 8.47
CA ASN A 80 6.22 9.08 9.79
C ASN A 80 5.92 7.80 10.58
N HIS A 81 5.74 6.67 9.89
CA HIS A 81 5.45 5.37 10.51
C HIS A 81 6.66 4.43 10.57
N GLY A 82 7.85 4.92 10.26
CA GLY A 82 9.09 4.15 10.37
C GLY A 82 9.16 2.97 9.40
N VAL A 83 8.47 3.06 8.25
CA VAL A 83 8.54 2.05 7.19
C VAL A 83 9.83 2.27 6.40
N THR A 84 10.62 1.23 6.22
CA THR A 84 11.77 1.24 5.32
C THR A 84 11.27 1.22 3.88
N TYR A 85 11.71 2.18 3.06
CA TYR A 85 11.26 2.27 1.68
C TYR A 85 12.39 2.51 0.68
N SER A 86 12.20 2.01 -0.53
CA SER A 86 12.98 2.37 -1.71
C SER A 86 12.03 2.69 -2.87
N PHE A 87 12.50 3.46 -3.85
CA PHE A 87 11.69 3.81 -5.02
C PHE A 87 12.54 4.00 -6.27
N GLU A 88 11.96 3.79 -7.45
CA GLU A 88 12.64 4.07 -8.73
C GLU A 88 12.41 5.53 -9.15
N LYS A 89 11.21 6.08 -8.90
CA LYS A 89 10.87 7.47 -9.21
C LYS A 89 10.04 8.11 -8.10
N LEU A 90 10.41 9.34 -7.71
CA LEU A 90 9.62 10.19 -6.81
C LEU A 90 8.85 11.24 -7.62
N VAL A 91 7.57 11.47 -7.29
CA VAL A 91 6.72 12.50 -7.89
C VAL A 91 6.04 13.36 -6.83
N GLU A 92 5.66 14.59 -7.18
CA GLU A 92 4.95 15.48 -6.25
C GLU A 92 3.65 14.86 -5.75
N ARG A 93 2.80 14.38 -6.68
CA ARG A 93 1.52 13.75 -6.36
C ARG A 93 1.16 12.74 -7.44
N ILE A 94 0.41 11.70 -7.06
CA ILE A 94 -0.31 10.87 -8.01
C ILE A 94 -1.67 11.52 -8.26
N LEU A 95 -2.03 11.71 -9.53
CA LEU A 95 -3.30 12.31 -9.94
C LEU A 95 -4.45 11.30 -9.76
N CYS A 96 -4.85 11.09 -8.52
CA CYS A 96 -5.96 10.20 -8.16
C CYS A 96 -6.93 10.91 -7.22
N ARG A 97 -8.23 10.60 -7.34
CA ARG A 97 -9.29 11.13 -6.47
C ARG A 97 -8.99 10.89 -4.99
N THR A 98 -8.48 9.69 -4.67
CA THR A 98 -8.17 9.28 -3.29
C THR A 98 -7.03 10.10 -2.68
N GLU A 99 -6.03 10.50 -3.47
CA GLU A 99 -4.90 11.33 -3.02
C GLU A 99 -5.32 12.75 -2.61
N LYS A 100 -6.39 13.27 -3.23
CA LYS A 100 -6.97 14.56 -2.86
C LYS A 100 -7.82 14.46 -1.58
N MET A 101 -8.59 13.38 -1.45
CA MET A 101 -9.44 13.16 -0.27
C MET A 101 -8.61 12.95 1.01
N LEU A 102 -7.49 12.23 0.92
CA LEU A 102 -6.65 11.91 2.07
C LEU A 102 -5.50 12.90 2.28
N GLN A 103 -5.47 14.05 1.60
CA GLN A 103 -4.27 14.90 1.51
C GLN A 103 -3.60 15.28 2.84
N ASN A 104 -4.36 15.30 3.94
CA ASN A 104 -3.87 15.62 5.29
C ASN A 104 -3.95 14.43 6.27
N GLU A 105 -4.37 13.25 5.81
CA GLU A 105 -4.52 12.07 6.66
C GLU A 105 -3.19 11.36 6.85
N ILE A 106 -2.77 11.19 8.10
CA ILE A 106 -1.53 10.49 8.47
C ILE A 106 -1.78 9.32 9.41
N ASN A 107 -2.98 9.19 9.96
CA ASN A 107 -3.39 8.06 10.78
C ASN A 107 -3.76 6.87 9.88
N PRO A 108 -3.05 5.73 9.96
CA PRO A 108 -3.29 4.56 9.12
C PRO A 108 -4.69 3.97 9.31
N GLU A 109 -5.21 3.96 10.54
CA GLU A 109 -6.53 3.43 10.86
C GLU A 109 -7.65 4.27 10.24
N ALA A 110 -7.57 5.59 10.42
CA ALA A 110 -8.53 6.52 9.84
C ALA A 110 -8.48 6.50 8.30
N GLY A 111 -7.26 6.41 7.75
CA GLY A 111 -7.02 6.26 6.32
C GLY A 111 -7.64 4.98 5.76
N TYR A 112 -7.34 3.84 6.38
CA TYR A 112 -7.88 2.53 5.99
C TYR A 112 -9.41 2.55 6.01
N LYS A 113 -10.03 3.01 7.11
CA LYS A 113 -11.49 3.10 7.22
C LYS A 113 -12.11 3.92 6.08
N THR A 114 -11.55 5.11 5.83
CA THR A 114 -12.02 5.99 4.74
C THR A 114 -11.94 5.31 3.38
N ILE A 115 -10.87 4.58 3.11
CA ILE A 115 -10.67 3.88 1.84
C ILE A 115 -11.60 2.67 1.73
N ASN A 116 -11.78 1.92 2.81
CA ASN A 116 -12.66 0.76 2.86
C ASN A 116 -14.11 1.16 2.59
N ASP A 117 -14.60 2.24 3.20
CA ASP A 117 -15.93 2.80 2.95
C ASP A 117 -16.09 3.20 1.45
N LEU A 118 -15.04 3.75 0.87
CA LEU A 118 -14.99 4.15 -0.55
C LEU A 118 -15.11 2.95 -1.50
N ILE A 119 -14.47 1.83 -1.19
CA ILE A 119 -14.56 0.61 -2.00
C ILE A 119 -15.99 0.07 -1.98
N HIS A 120 -16.59 -0.05 -0.80
CA HIS A 120 -17.97 -0.52 -0.66
C HIS A 120 -18.99 0.39 -1.36
N GLN A 121 -18.72 1.69 -1.46
CA GLN A 121 -19.57 2.61 -2.25
C GLN A 121 -19.43 2.43 -3.77
N ASN A 122 -18.27 1.97 -4.26
CA ASN A 122 -18.06 1.72 -5.68
C ASN A 122 -18.58 0.34 -6.12
N GLU A 123 -18.67 -0.63 -5.23
CA GLU A 123 -19.23 -1.97 -5.51
C GLU A 123 -20.77 -1.98 -5.56
N ASN A 124 -21.42 -1.01 -4.91
CA ASN A 124 -22.88 -0.84 -4.89
C ASN A 124 -23.41 0.08 -6.02
N LYS A 125 -22.59 0.38 -7.03
CA LYS A 125 -22.93 1.22 -8.20
C LYS A 125 -22.83 0.44 -9.49
#